data_AF-A0A369JTP9-F1
#
_entry.id   AF-A0A369JTP9-F1
#
_cell.length_a   1.000
_cell.length_b   1.000
_cell.length_c   1.000
_cell.angle_alpha   90.00
_cell.angle_beta   90.00
_cell.angle_gamma   90.00
#
_symmetry.space_group_name_H-M   'P 1'
#
loop_
_entity.id
_entity.type
_entity.pdbx_description
1 polymer ?
#
loop_
_entity_poly.entity_id
_entity_poly.type
_entity_poly.pdbx_seq_one_letter_code
_entity_poly.pdbx_strand_id
1 'polypeptide(L)'
;MSDPRGRCSYCHASVGRKNVKTCGECRNVRYCSKRCQAKAWPDHKKCCTGDVRQAVAGDPVGTALLEGLTKWTNDWRDALQSWSLWAMNLHNYPEDRLATHIFVVELETRPGARSTSSKKYFRMIGGKVMTREEVLQILVEMDSPARNIEAFKNDQRGNHVIQCMIIAEGMVKFLWFGQRDALTGETVSPLDKKVDPEFADVLAKFWEPAMIDAIEKGDPSMTQDFIKSVLLKTVPGLKAIISIPKNAESSSSAQIEGVPA
;
A
#
# COMPACT_ATOMS: atom_id res chain seq x y z
N MET A 1 3.37 -0.41 17.13
CA MET A 1 2.82 0.38 16.00
C MET A 1 1.36 0.71 16.27
N SER A 2 0.94 1.94 15.97
CA SER A 2 -0.46 2.35 16.07
C SER A 2 -1.33 1.53 15.12
N ASP A 3 -2.44 0.98 15.59
CA ASP A 3 -3.37 0.25 14.73
C ASP A 3 -3.94 1.17 13.62
N PRO A 4 -3.73 0.85 12.34
CA PRO A 4 -4.13 1.74 11.24
C PRO A 4 -5.65 1.90 11.13
N ARG A 5 -6.41 0.95 11.69
CA ARG A 5 -7.88 1.06 11.79
C ARG A 5 -8.35 2.11 12.78
N GLY A 6 -7.47 2.63 13.64
CA GLY A 6 -7.73 3.74 14.56
C GLY A 6 -7.27 5.11 14.05
N ARG A 7 -6.86 5.22 12.78
CA ARG A 7 -6.34 6.46 12.17
C ARG A 7 -7.40 7.17 11.33
N CYS A 8 -7.46 8.50 11.42
CA CYS A 8 -8.30 9.31 10.54
C CYS A 8 -7.72 9.38 9.12
N SER A 9 -8.53 9.14 8.08
CA SER A 9 -8.16 9.24 6.66
C SER A 9 -7.97 10.67 6.15
N TYR A 10 -8.26 11.69 6.96
CA TYR A 10 -8.11 13.10 6.58
C TYR A 10 -6.97 13.79 7.33
N CYS A 11 -6.99 13.75 8.67
CA CYS A 11 -5.99 14.43 9.49
C CYS A 11 -4.92 13.49 10.07
N HIS A 12 -4.96 12.20 9.70
CA HIS A 12 -3.99 11.18 10.09
C HIS A 12 -3.78 10.96 11.60
N ALA A 13 -4.58 11.61 12.44
CA ALA A 13 -4.56 11.42 13.89
C ALA A 13 -4.95 9.98 14.26
N SER A 14 -4.10 9.35 15.07
CA SER A 14 -4.37 8.06 15.70
C SER A 14 -5.23 8.26 16.94
N VAL A 15 -6.55 8.19 16.78
CA VAL A 15 -7.53 8.38 17.87
C VAL A 15 -8.04 7.05 18.45
N GLY A 16 -7.63 5.91 17.87
CA GLY A 16 -8.05 4.57 18.26
C GLY A 16 -9.36 4.13 17.60
N ARG A 17 -9.57 2.81 17.46
CA ARG A 17 -10.71 2.24 16.71
C ARG A 17 -12.08 2.73 17.18
N LYS A 18 -12.24 2.90 18.50
CA LYS A 18 -13.51 3.30 19.10
C LYS A 18 -13.89 4.75 18.77
N ASN A 19 -12.92 5.57 18.37
CA ASN A 19 -13.10 7.02 18.17
C ASN A 19 -13.08 7.44 16.70
N VAL A 20 -12.97 6.49 15.76
CA VAL A 20 -13.12 6.77 14.34
C VAL A 20 -14.49 6.32 13.83
N LYS A 21 -15.06 7.12 12.93
CA LYS A 21 -16.34 6.85 12.27
C LYS A 21 -16.07 6.43 10.83
N THR A 22 -16.63 5.31 10.40
CA THR A 22 -16.51 4.85 9.02
C THR A 22 -17.53 5.59 8.13
N CYS A 23 -17.16 5.90 6.89
CA CYS A 23 -18.12 6.37 5.88
C CYS A 23 -19.29 5.39 5.74
N GLY A 24 -20.53 5.88 5.80
CA GLY A 24 -21.74 5.05 5.74
C GLY A 24 -21.93 4.33 4.41
N GLU A 25 -21.54 4.99 3.31
CA GLU A 25 -21.70 4.49 1.94
C GLU A 25 -20.67 3.42 1.60
N CYS A 26 -19.39 3.80 1.51
CA CYS A 26 -18.34 2.88 1.04
C CYS A 26 -17.76 1.96 2.13
N ARG A 27 -17.94 2.31 3.41
CA ARG A 27 -17.34 1.63 4.56
C ARG A 27 -15.81 1.45 4.51
N ASN A 28 -15.12 2.22 3.65
CA ASN A 28 -13.70 2.02 3.33
C ASN A 28 -12.77 3.05 4.00
N VAL A 29 -13.28 4.23 4.34
CA VAL A 29 -12.52 5.34 4.94
C VAL A 29 -13.08 5.70 6.31
N ARG A 30 -12.22 6.22 7.19
CA ARG A 30 -12.54 6.48 8.60
C ARG A 30 -12.17 7.90 8.98
N TYR A 31 -13.01 8.56 9.77
CA TYR A 31 -12.81 9.95 10.18
C TYR A 31 -12.97 10.09 11.69
N CYS A 32 -12.09 10.85 12.34
CA CYS A 32 -12.23 11.12 13.78
C CYS A 32 -13.45 12.02 14.10
N SER A 33 -13.99 12.73 13.11
CA SER A 33 -15.11 13.66 13.28
C SER A 33 -15.87 13.89 11.97
N LYS A 34 -17.13 14.36 12.08
CA LYS A 34 -17.91 14.84 10.91
C LYS A 34 -17.19 15.98 10.18
N ARG A 35 -16.47 16.84 10.91
CA ARG A 35 -15.63 17.91 10.33
C ARG A 35 -14.57 17.36 9.38
N CYS A 36 -13.86 16.31 9.80
CA CYS A 36 -12.84 15.67 8.95
C CYS A 36 -13.47 14.97 7.73
N GLN A 37 -14.62 14.32 7.90
CA GLN A 37 -15.37 13.75 6.78
C GLN A 37 -15.79 14.82 5.76
N ALA A 38 -16.35 15.94 6.22
CA ALA A 38 -16.79 17.03 5.35
C ALA A 38 -15.61 17.66 4.57
N LYS A 39 -14.47 17.87 5.25
CA LYS A 39 -13.25 18.38 4.60
C LYS A 39 -12.66 17.42 3.57
N ALA A 40 -12.75 16.11 3.82
CA ALA A 40 -12.29 15.09 2.88
C ALA A 40 -13.29 14.82 1.75
N TRP A 41 -14.56 15.23 1.88
CA TRP A 41 -15.63 14.86 0.96
C TRP A 41 -15.39 15.25 -0.50
N PRO A 42 -14.86 16.44 -0.85
CA PRO A 42 -14.60 16.82 -2.24
C PRO A 42 -13.71 15.81 -2.98
N ASP A 43 -12.71 15.26 -2.29
CA ASP A 43 -11.78 14.26 -2.83
C ASP A 43 -12.31 12.83 -2.67
N HIS A 44 -13.02 12.56 -1.57
CA HIS A 44 -13.55 11.25 -1.24
C HIS A 44 -14.74 10.86 -2.12
N LYS A 45 -15.64 11.78 -2.46
CA LYS A 45 -16.84 11.46 -3.24
C LYS A 45 -16.51 10.84 -4.60
N LYS A 46 -15.42 11.30 -5.23
CA LYS A 46 -14.88 10.78 -6.49
C LYS A 46 -14.47 9.31 -6.40
N CYS A 47 -14.21 8.82 -5.18
CA CYS A 47 -13.77 7.46 -4.90
C CYS A 47 -14.72 6.66 -4.01
N CYS A 48 -15.89 7.20 -3.71
CA CYS A 48 -16.82 6.54 -2.82
C CYS A 48 -17.49 5.40 -3.57
N THR A 49 -17.28 4.16 -3.14
CA THR A 49 -17.87 2.97 -3.76
C THR A 49 -19.33 2.72 -3.32
N GLY A 50 -20.09 3.78 -3.00
CA GLY A 50 -21.50 3.67 -2.63
C GLY A 50 -22.33 3.09 -3.78
N ASP A 51 -22.09 3.60 -4.99
CA ASP A 51 -22.78 3.14 -6.21
C ASP A 51 -22.48 1.67 -6.53
N VAL A 52 -21.25 1.21 -6.31
CA VAL A 52 -20.87 -0.20 -6.52
C VAL A 52 -21.65 -1.11 -5.59
N ARG A 53 -21.83 -0.71 -4.32
CA ARG A 53 -22.62 -1.47 -3.34
C ARG A 53 -24.08 -1.58 -3.76
N GLN A 54 -24.65 -0.50 -4.31
CA GLN A 54 -26.01 -0.52 -4.85
C GLN A 54 -26.11 -1.42 -6.09
N ALA A 55 -25.12 -1.34 -6.99
CA ALA A 55 -25.08 -2.15 -8.21
C ALA A 55 -25.04 -3.65 -7.94
N VAL A 56 -24.41 -4.09 -6.84
CA VAL A 56 -24.32 -5.52 -6.46
C VAL A 56 -25.37 -5.96 -5.45
N ALA A 57 -26.30 -5.09 -5.01
CA ALA A 57 -27.21 -5.40 -3.91
C ALA A 57 -28.15 -6.61 -4.17
N GLY A 58 -28.39 -6.95 -5.43
CA GLY A 58 -29.14 -8.15 -5.85
C GLY A 58 -28.27 -9.34 -6.27
N ASP A 59 -26.94 -9.20 -6.23
CA ASP A 59 -25.97 -10.23 -6.59
C ASP A 59 -25.21 -10.69 -5.34
N PRO A 60 -25.54 -11.89 -4.79
CA PRO A 60 -24.85 -12.42 -3.63
C PRO A 60 -23.36 -12.68 -3.85
N VAL A 61 -22.95 -13.00 -5.09
CA VAL A 61 -21.55 -13.27 -5.45
C VAL A 61 -20.78 -11.95 -5.46
N GLY A 62 -21.26 -10.96 -6.21
CA GLY A 62 -20.69 -9.61 -6.26
C GLY A 62 -20.67 -8.93 -4.89
N THR A 63 -21.72 -9.11 -4.07
CA THR A 63 -21.75 -8.61 -2.70
C THR A 63 -20.64 -9.24 -1.84
N ALA A 64 -20.51 -10.56 -1.87
CA ALA A 64 -19.47 -11.26 -1.10
C ALA A 64 -18.06 -10.85 -1.56
N LEU A 65 -17.84 -10.70 -2.87
CA LEU A 65 -16.59 -10.22 -3.46
C LEU A 65 -16.26 -8.79 -2.99
N LEU A 66 -17.23 -7.87 -3.05
CA LEU A 66 -17.05 -6.48 -2.60
C LEU A 66 -16.73 -6.39 -1.11
N GLU A 67 -17.38 -7.21 -0.27
CA GLU A 67 -17.12 -7.27 1.16
C GLU A 67 -15.74 -7.86 1.48
N GLY A 68 -15.37 -8.95 0.80
CA GLY A 68 -14.04 -9.55 0.87
C GLY A 68 -12.96 -8.54 0.49
N LEU A 69 -13.12 -7.88 -0.66
CA LEU A 69 -12.20 -6.85 -1.16
C LEU A 69 -12.10 -5.67 -0.21
N THR A 70 -13.21 -5.24 0.40
CA THR A 70 -13.21 -4.17 1.40
C THR A 70 -12.48 -4.55 2.67
N LYS A 71 -12.65 -5.76 3.19
CA LYS A 71 -11.92 -6.24 4.37
C LYS A 71 -10.43 -6.41 4.06
N TRP A 72 -10.10 -7.05 2.94
CA TRP A 72 -8.72 -7.27 2.50
C TRP A 72 -7.98 -5.94 2.30
N THR A 73 -8.55 -4.99 1.55
CA THR A 73 -7.93 -3.67 1.34
C THR A 73 -7.74 -2.88 2.63
N ASN A 74 -8.57 -3.09 3.65
CA ASN A 74 -8.36 -2.47 4.96
C ASN A 74 -7.15 -3.04 5.70
N ASP A 75 -6.90 -4.35 5.60
CA ASP A 75 -5.73 -4.98 6.23
C ASP A 75 -4.43 -4.72 5.45
N TRP A 76 -4.54 -4.56 4.12
CA TRP A 76 -3.40 -4.39 3.22
C TRP A 76 -3.06 -2.93 2.89
N ARG A 77 -3.86 -1.95 3.34
CA ARG A 77 -3.76 -0.54 2.92
C ARG A 77 -2.34 0.04 3.02
N ASP A 78 -1.71 -0.08 4.18
CA ASP A 78 -0.39 0.53 4.42
C ASP A 78 0.72 -0.21 3.65
N ALA A 79 0.58 -1.53 3.50
CA ALA A 79 1.48 -2.33 2.68
C ALA A 79 1.35 -1.96 1.21
N LEU A 80 0.12 -1.81 0.68
CA LEU A 80 -0.14 -1.38 -0.69
C LEU A 80 0.50 -0.02 -0.98
N GLN A 81 0.37 0.93 -0.05
CA GLN A 81 1.02 2.24 -0.18
C GLN A 81 2.56 2.09 -0.25
N SER A 82 3.16 1.27 0.60
CA SER A 82 4.61 1.07 0.63
C SER A 82 5.11 0.36 -0.64
N TRP A 83 4.48 -0.75 -1.03
CA TRP A 83 4.78 -1.49 -2.26
C TRP A 83 4.65 -0.62 -3.50
N SER A 84 3.61 0.22 -3.56
CA SER A 84 3.42 1.13 -4.68
C SER A 84 4.55 2.16 -4.83
N LEU A 85 5.14 2.63 -3.74
CA LEU A 85 6.29 3.55 -3.82
C LEU A 85 7.52 2.89 -4.43
N TRP A 86 7.82 1.64 -4.03
CA TRP A 86 8.95 0.90 -4.59
C TRP A 86 8.70 0.53 -6.05
N ALA A 87 7.49 0.09 -6.39
CA ALA A 87 7.10 -0.22 -7.76
C ALA A 87 7.22 1.00 -8.68
N MET A 88 6.85 2.19 -8.18
CA MET A 88 6.88 3.44 -8.93
C MET A 88 8.29 3.96 -9.22
N ASN A 89 9.35 3.45 -8.58
CA ASN A 89 10.73 3.79 -8.87
C ASN A 89 10.95 5.30 -9.13
N LEU A 90 10.47 6.14 -8.20
CA LEU A 90 10.33 7.59 -8.44
C LEU A 90 11.67 8.31 -8.61
N HIS A 91 12.78 7.67 -8.23
CA HIS A 91 14.11 8.23 -8.40
C HIS A 91 14.57 8.23 -9.86
N ASN A 92 14.20 7.19 -10.63
CA ASN A 92 14.72 6.97 -11.98
C ASN A 92 13.79 7.47 -13.07
N TYR A 93 12.73 8.19 -12.70
CA TYR A 93 11.66 8.59 -13.60
C TYR A 93 11.20 10.03 -13.34
N PRO A 94 10.50 10.67 -14.30
CA PRO A 94 10.08 12.06 -14.16
C PRO A 94 9.20 12.34 -12.94
N GLU A 95 9.23 13.58 -12.44
CA GLU A 95 8.48 14.02 -11.26
C GLU A 95 6.95 13.84 -11.39
N ASP A 96 6.45 13.80 -12.62
CA ASP A 96 5.03 13.59 -12.92
C ASP A 96 4.61 12.11 -12.94
N ARG A 97 5.51 11.17 -12.62
CA ARG A 97 5.19 9.74 -12.67
C ARG A 97 3.97 9.36 -11.85
N LEU A 98 3.78 9.96 -10.66
CA LEU A 98 2.60 9.71 -9.83
C LEU A 98 1.29 10.22 -10.45
N ALA A 99 1.37 11.23 -11.32
CA ALA A 99 0.23 11.73 -12.07
C ALA A 99 -0.02 10.93 -13.36
N THR A 100 1.01 10.37 -13.98
CA THR A 100 0.90 9.67 -15.29
C THR A 100 0.80 8.15 -15.19
N HIS A 101 1.18 7.56 -14.05
CA HIS A 101 1.21 6.11 -13.86
C HIS A 101 0.37 5.65 -12.66
N ILE A 102 -0.02 4.37 -12.70
CA ILE A 102 -0.90 3.70 -11.74
C ILE A 102 -0.28 2.37 -11.35
N PHE A 103 -0.27 2.11 -10.05
CA PHE A 103 0.12 0.83 -9.47
C PHE A 103 -1.07 -0.15 -9.56
N VAL A 104 -0.95 -1.19 -10.37
CA VAL A 104 -2.01 -2.17 -10.62
C VAL A 104 -1.70 -3.49 -9.92
N VAL A 105 -2.70 -4.02 -9.22
CA VAL A 105 -2.64 -5.33 -8.54
C VAL A 105 -3.80 -6.19 -9.03
N GLU A 106 -3.48 -7.38 -9.52
CA GLU A 106 -4.45 -8.36 -9.99
C GLU A 106 -4.62 -9.46 -8.94
N LEU A 107 -5.86 -9.72 -8.56
CA LEU A 107 -6.25 -10.63 -7.49
C LEU A 107 -7.27 -11.65 -7.98
N GLU A 108 -7.28 -12.80 -7.32
CA GLU A 108 -8.34 -13.80 -7.43
C GLU A 108 -8.73 -14.32 -6.04
N THR A 109 -9.99 -14.71 -5.87
CA THR A 109 -10.47 -15.25 -4.60
C THR A 109 -9.87 -16.63 -4.37
N ARG A 110 -9.47 -16.92 -3.12
CA ARG A 110 -9.03 -18.27 -2.77
C ARG A 110 -10.21 -19.24 -2.67
N PRO A 111 -10.05 -20.50 -3.07
CA PRO A 111 -11.00 -21.55 -2.70
C PRO A 111 -11.24 -21.55 -1.18
N GLY A 112 -12.50 -21.45 -0.76
CA GLY A 112 -12.85 -21.41 0.66
C GLY A 112 -12.56 -20.08 1.38
N ALA A 113 -12.35 -18.97 0.67
CA ALA A 113 -11.99 -17.67 1.25
C ALA A 113 -12.93 -17.17 2.37
N ARG A 114 -14.20 -17.59 2.40
CA ARG A 114 -15.15 -17.21 3.46
C ARG A 114 -14.73 -17.68 4.85
N SER A 115 -13.91 -18.72 4.94
CA SER A 115 -13.41 -19.29 6.19
C SER A 115 -11.99 -18.83 6.55
N THR A 116 -11.33 -18.07 5.68
CA THR A 116 -9.96 -17.61 5.91
C THR A 116 -9.93 -16.21 6.52
N SER A 117 -8.80 -15.86 7.13
CA SER A 117 -8.53 -14.47 7.54
C SER A 117 -8.71 -13.52 6.36
N SER A 118 -9.25 -12.32 6.58
CA SER A 118 -9.39 -11.29 5.54
C SER A 118 -8.08 -10.95 4.84
N LYS A 119 -6.92 -11.17 5.51
CA LYS A 119 -5.60 -11.01 4.91
C LYS A 119 -5.27 -12.05 3.82
N LYS A 120 -5.87 -13.24 3.91
CA LYS A 120 -5.71 -14.39 2.99
C LYS A 120 -6.94 -14.61 2.10
N TYR A 121 -7.83 -13.63 2.00
CA TYR A 121 -9.05 -13.79 1.18
C TYR A 121 -8.71 -13.95 -0.31
N PHE A 122 -7.72 -13.19 -0.78
CA PHE A 122 -7.24 -13.23 -2.16
C PHE A 122 -5.84 -13.85 -2.26
N ARG A 123 -5.47 -14.29 -3.46
CA ARG A 123 -4.09 -14.44 -3.90
C ARG A 123 -3.81 -13.44 -5.02
N MET A 124 -2.57 -12.98 -5.11
CA MET A 124 -2.14 -12.06 -6.17
C MET A 124 -1.63 -12.88 -7.34
N ILE A 125 -2.14 -12.58 -8.53
CA ILE A 125 -1.74 -13.26 -9.78
C ILE A 125 -0.74 -12.44 -10.60
N GLY A 126 -0.69 -11.14 -10.37
CA GLY A 126 0.25 -10.26 -11.03
C GLY A 126 0.15 -8.83 -10.51
N GLY A 127 1.16 -8.05 -10.83
CA GLY A 127 1.22 -6.64 -10.52
C GLY A 127 2.14 -5.88 -11.46
N LYS A 128 1.78 -4.64 -11.75
CA LYS A 128 2.51 -3.80 -12.73
C LYS A 128 2.28 -2.33 -12.47
N VAL A 129 3.16 -1.51 -13.02
CA VAL A 129 2.95 -0.07 -13.11
C VAL A 129 2.56 0.25 -14.55
N MET A 130 1.40 0.87 -14.73
CA MET A 130 0.80 1.16 -16.04
C MET A 130 0.60 2.65 -16.19
N THR A 131 0.66 3.16 -17.41
CA THR A 131 0.22 4.51 -17.75
C THR A 131 -1.30 4.65 -17.55
N ARG A 132 -1.78 5.89 -17.44
CA ARG A 132 -3.23 6.16 -17.35
C ARG A 132 -3.97 5.74 -18.61
N GLU A 133 -3.33 5.83 -19.77
CA GLU A 133 -3.86 5.42 -21.06
C GLU A 133 -4.07 3.91 -21.12
N GLU A 134 -3.09 3.11 -20.66
CA GLU A 134 -3.24 1.66 -20.58
C GLU A 134 -4.33 1.25 -19.58
N VAL A 135 -4.44 1.94 -18.44
CA VAL A 135 -5.54 1.70 -17.48
C VAL A 135 -6.90 2.05 -18.08
N LEU A 136 -7.00 3.13 -18.86
CA LEU A 136 -8.23 3.47 -19.59
C LEU A 136 -8.65 2.36 -20.55
N GLN A 137 -7.68 1.78 -21.26
CA GLN A 137 -7.94 0.66 -22.16
C GLN A 137 -8.50 -0.54 -21.40
N ILE A 138 -7.93 -0.89 -20.24
CA ILE A 138 -8.47 -1.95 -19.37
C ILE A 138 -9.91 -1.63 -18.96
N LEU A 139 -10.21 -0.39 -18.53
CA LEU A 139 -11.56 -0.03 -18.11
C LEU A 139 -12.58 -0.18 -19.25
N VAL A 140 -12.19 0.15 -20.48
CA VAL A 140 -13.03 -0.06 -21.68
C VAL A 140 -13.22 -1.55 -21.96
N GLU A 141 -12.16 -2.35 -21.91
CA GLU A 141 -12.23 -3.80 -22.15
C GLU A 141 -13.07 -4.54 -21.10
N MET A 142 -13.11 -4.02 -19.87
CA MET A 142 -13.94 -4.53 -18.79
C MET A 142 -15.39 -4.03 -18.83
N ASP A 143 -15.82 -3.34 -19.90
CA ASP A 143 -17.15 -2.74 -20.06
C ASP A 143 -17.53 -1.83 -18.87
N SER A 144 -16.56 -1.05 -18.38
CA SER A 144 -16.82 -0.10 -17.30
C SER A 144 -17.84 0.96 -17.76
N PRO A 145 -18.82 1.35 -16.93
CA PRO A 145 -19.78 2.38 -17.30
C PRO A 145 -19.11 3.66 -17.79
N ALA A 146 -19.63 4.25 -18.88
CA ALA A 146 -19.03 5.43 -19.52
C ALA A 146 -18.75 6.59 -18.53
N ARG A 147 -19.66 6.81 -17.57
CA ARG A 147 -19.48 7.80 -16.50
C ARG A 147 -18.25 7.55 -15.63
N ASN A 148 -17.89 6.30 -15.39
CA ASN A 148 -16.71 5.93 -14.59
C ASN A 148 -15.43 6.17 -15.41
N ILE A 149 -15.46 5.83 -16.70
CA ILE A 149 -14.36 6.10 -17.64
C ILE A 149 -14.12 7.61 -17.72
N GLU A 150 -15.17 8.40 -17.92
CA GLU A 150 -15.09 9.86 -17.97
C GLU A 150 -14.60 10.46 -16.64
N ALA A 151 -15.13 10.00 -15.51
CA ALA A 151 -14.67 10.42 -14.19
C ALA A 151 -13.19 10.13 -13.99
N PHE A 152 -12.70 8.97 -14.45
CA PHE A 152 -11.29 8.62 -14.39
C PHE A 152 -10.43 9.52 -15.29
N LYS A 153 -10.86 9.77 -16.54
CA LYS A 153 -10.17 10.69 -17.48
C LYS A 153 -9.98 12.08 -16.86
N ASN A 154 -11.03 12.58 -16.20
CA ASN A 154 -11.05 13.90 -15.58
C ASN A 154 -10.38 13.95 -14.19
N ASP A 155 -9.96 12.81 -13.62
CA ASP A 155 -9.35 12.79 -12.29
C ASP A 155 -7.89 13.25 -12.33
N GLN A 156 -7.66 14.52 -12.02
CA GLN A 156 -6.33 15.14 -11.92
C GLN A 156 -5.96 15.40 -10.46
N ARG A 157 -5.35 14.42 -9.79
CA ARG A 157 -4.93 14.56 -8.38
C ARG A 157 -3.49 15.05 -8.20
N GLY A 158 -2.73 15.19 -9.29
CA GLY A 158 -1.37 15.73 -9.33
C GLY A 158 -0.29 14.79 -8.78
N ASN A 159 0.94 15.31 -8.72
CA ASN A 159 2.18 14.53 -8.47
C ASN A 159 2.40 14.10 -7.01
N HIS A 160 1.38 14.21 -6.16
CA HIS A 160 1.49 13.93 -4.71
C HIS A 160 0.52 12.84 -4.25
N VAL A 161 -0.11 12.14 -5.20
CA VAL A 161 -1.08 11.09 -4.91
C VAL A 161 -0.68 9.85 -5.68
N ILE A 162 -0.39 8.78 -4.95
CA ILE A 162 -0.27 7.47 -5.58
C ILE A 162 -1.65 6.96 -5.93
N GLN A 163 -1.80 6.54 -7.17
CA GLN A 163 -2.98 5.88 -7.71
C GLN A 163 -2.74 4.37 -7.70
N CYS A 164 -3.63 3.62 -7.06
CA CYS A 164 -3.59 2.17 -7.04
C CYS A 164 -4.90 1.61 -7.58
N MET A 165 -4.82 0.72 -8.57
CA MET A 165 -5.95 -0.02 -9.10
C MET A 165 -5.84 -1.48 -8.67
N ILE A 166 -6.94 -2.02 -8.14
CA ILE A 166 -7.05 -3.43 -7.79
C ILE A 166 -8.11 -4.04 -8.69
N ILE A 167 -7.73 -5.10 -9.41
CA ILE A 167 -8.62 -5.91 -10.23
C ILE A 167 -8.85 -7.23 -9.49
N ALA A 168 -10.11 -7.60 -9.25
CA ALA A 168 -10.48 -8.88 -8.66
C ALA A 168 -11.73 -9.42 -9.34
N GLU A 169 -11.61 -10.50 -10.11
CA GLU A 169 -12.75 -11.19 -10.76
C GLU A 169 -13.72 -10.24 -11.48
N GLY A 170 -13.18 -9.35 -12.33
CA GLY A 170 -13.98 -8.37 -13.08
C GLY A 170 -14.36 -7.11 -12.27
N MET A 171 -14.14 -7.11 -10.95
CA MET A 171 -14.34 -5.93 -10.11
C MET A 171 -13.09 -5.05 -10.10
N VAL A 172 -13.28 -3.76 -10.37
CA VAL A 172 -12.21 -2.75 -10.25
C VAL A 172 -12.42 -1.91 -8.99
N LYS A 173 -11.35 -1.73 -8.22
CA LYS A 173 -11.32 -0.84 -7.07
C LYS A 173 -10.09 0.06 -7.12
N PHE A 174 -10.32 1.36 -7.08
CA PHE A 174 -9.25 2.33 -6.95
C PHE A 174 -8.98 2.67 -5.47
N LEU A 175 -7.71 2.91 -5.16
CA LEU A 175 -7.22 3.45 -3.90
C LEU A 175 -6.29 4.63 -4.23
N TRP A 176 -6.31 5.62 -3.34
CA TRP A 176 -5.48 6.81 -3.47
C TRP A 176 -4.72 7.01 -2.17
N PHE A 177 -3.42 7.24 -2.28
CA PHE A 177 -2.54 7.49 -1.14
C PHE A 177 -1.89 8.86 -1.31
N GLY A 178 -2.35 9.84 -0.54
CA GLY A 178 -1.73 11.16 -0.51
C GLY A 178 -0.36 11.09 0.18
N GLN A 179 0.64 11.71 -0.42
CA GLN A 179 2.03 11.76 0.07
C GLN A 179 2.28 12.89 1.08
N ARG A 180 1.25 13.65 1.48
CA ARG A 180 1.41 14.83 2.35
C ARG A 180 2.11 14.54 3.69
N ASP A 181 2.08 13.29 4.17
CA ASP A 181 2.71 12.90 5.44
C ASP A 181 3.94 11.97 5.27
N ALA A 182 4.22 11.47 4.05
CA ALA A 182 5.41 10.65 3.79
C ALA A 182 6.71 11.48 3.81
N LEU A 183 6.58 12.81 3.81
CA LEU A 183 7.68 13.77 3.93
C LEU A 183 7.98 14.18 5.39
N THR A 184 7.13 13.81 6.36
CA THR A 184 7.21 14.32 7.75
C THR A 184 7.65 13.28 8.79
N GLY A 185 7.90 12.02 8.41
CA GLY A 185 8.22 10.95 9.37
C GLY A 185 9.40 10.10 8.95
N GLU A 186 10.32 9.89 9.91
CA GLU A 186 11.61 9.18 9.97
C GLU A 186 11.82 7.87 9.17
N THR A 187 10.81 7.34 8.47
CA THR A 187 11.01 6.27 7.49
C THR A 187 11.52 6.88 6.20
N VAL A 188 12.76 6.53 5.79
CA VAL A 188 13.38 6.90 4.51
C VAL A 188 12.33 6.86 3.41
N SER A 189 11.82 8.03 3.04
CA SER A 189 10.85 8.13 1.97
C SER A 189 11.55 7.63 0.71
N PRO A 190 10.91 6.85 -0.16
CA PRO A 190 11.46 6.55 -1.49
C PRO A 190 11.69 7.82 -2.34
N LEU A 191 11.17 8.97 -1.88
CA LEU A 191 11.45 10.31 -2.41
C LEU A 191 12.64 11.01 -1.71
N ASP A 192 13.27 10.37 -0.71
CA ASP A 192 14.50 10.88 -0.14
C ASP A 192 15.58 10.82 -1.22
N LYS A 193 16.12 11.99 -1.58
CA LYS A 193 17.13 12.17 -2.64
C LYS A 193 18.43 11.40 -2.36
N LYS A 194 18.54 10.74 -1.21
CA LYS A 194 19.68 9.92 -0.78
C LYS A 194 19.59 8.45 -1.18
N VAL A 195 18.43 7.99 -1.68
CA VAL A 195 18.34 6.63 -2.23
C VAL A 195 19.12 6.59 -3.53
N ASP A 196 20.06 5.64 -3.62
CA ASP A 196 20.85 5.39 -4.81
C ASP A 196 19.97 4.94 -6.01
N PRO A 197 20.11 5.53 -7.21
CA PRO A 197 19.37 5.14 -8.41
C PRO A 197 19.38 3.64 -8.69
N GLU A 198 20.55 2.98 -8.60
CA GLU A 198 20.68 1.55 -8.88
C GLU A 198 19.92 0.74 -7.84
N PHE A 199 20.00 1.14 -6.57
CA PHE A 199 19.21 0.52 -5.50
C PHE A 199 17.70 0.68 -5.71
N ALA A 200 17.23 1.84 -6.20
CA ALA A 200 15.82 2.06 -6.52
C ALA A 200 15.33 1.12 -7.65
N ASP A 201 16.14 0.90 -8.69
CA ASP A 201 15.87 -0.08 -9.75
C ASP A 201 15.76 -1.50 -9.19
N VAL A 202 16.65 -1.85 -8.26
CA VAL A 202 16.61 -3.16 -7.59
C VAL A 202 15.30 -3.33 -6.82
N LEU A 203 14.88 -2.34 -6.02
CA LEU A 203 13.60 -2.40 -5.31
C LEU A 203 12.41 -2.54 -6.27
N ALA A 204 12.42 -1.77 -7.37
CA ALA A 204 11.39 -1.82 -8.41
C ALA A 204 11.38 -3.15 -9.20
N LYS A 205 12.50 -3.87 -9.26
CA LYS A 205 12.57 -5.19 -9.88
C LYS A 205 12.01 -6.30 -8.99
N PHE A 206 12.16 -6.18 -7.67
CA PHE A 206 11.83 -7.26 -6.73
C PHE A 206 10.51 -7.08 -5.98
N TRP A 207 9.81 -5.96 -6.15
CA TRP A 207 8.58 -5.69 -5.39
C TRP A 207 7.48 -6.71 -5.65
N GLU A 208 7.25 -7.10 -6.91
CA GLU A 208 6.15 -7.99 -7.29
C GLU A 208 6.28 -9.38 -6.68
N PRO A 209 7.38 -10.14 -6.87
CA PRO A 209 7.52 -11.45 -6.25
C PRO A 209 7.54 -11.38 -4.72
N ALA A 210 8.06 -10.30 -4.13
CA ALA A 210 8.04 -10.12 -2.68
C ALA A 210 6.62 -9.84 -2.14
N MET A 211 5.82 -9.08 -2.89
CA MET A 211 4.42 -8.81 -2.55
C MET A 211 3.54 -10.06 -2.72
N ILE A 212 3.77 -10.86 -3.76
CA ILE A 212 3.12 -12.17 -3.95
C ILE A 212 3.39 -13.06 -2.73
N ASP A 213 4.66 -13.20 -2.30
CA ASP A 213 5.04 -13.98 -1.13
C ASP A 213 4.38 -13.46 0.16
N ALA A 214 4.32 -12.14 0.35
CA ALA A 214 3.63 -11.52 1.47
C ALA A 214 2.13 -11.83 1.48
N ILE A 215 1.46 -11.72 0.33
CA ILE A 215 0.02 -12.00 0.19
C ILE A 215 -0.26 -13.48 0.41
N GLU A 216 0.61 -14.37 -0.06
CA GLU A 216 0.50 -15.81 0.18
C GLU A 216 0.57 -16.15 1.67
N LYS A 217 1.50 -15.51 2.38
CA LYS A 217 1.63 -15.65 3.84
C LYS A 217 0.51 -14.94 4.61
N GLY A 218 -0.23 -14.04 3.97
CA GLY A 218 -1.24 -13.22 4.63
C GLY A 218 -0.63 -12.23 5.62
N ASP A 219 0.57 -11.75 5.33
CA ASP A 219 1.36 -10.91 6.23
C ASP A 219 1.71 -9.55 5.59
N PRO A 220 0.87 -8.52 5.78
CA PRO A 220 1.17 -7.19 5.28
C PRO A 220 2.39 -6.54 5.97
N SER A 221 2.85 -7.06 7.12
CA SER A 221 4.02 -6.48 7.80
C SER A 221 5.35 -6.78 7.10
N MET A 222 5.40 -7.79 6.22
CA MET A 222 6.58 -8.12 5.41
C MET A 222 7.09 -6.97 4.52
N THR A 223 6.24 -5.97 4.27
CA THR A 223 6.66 -4.72 3.64
C THR A 223 7.83 -4.05 4.40
N GLN A 224 7.85 -4.13 5.73
CA GLN A 224 8.88 -3.49 6.57
C GLN A 224 10.26 -4.14 6.40
N ASP A 225 10.28 -5.44 6.12
CA ASP A 225 11.51 -6.21 5.92
C ASP A 225 11.93 -6.26 4.45
N PHE A 226 11.16 -5.68 3.52
CA PHE A 226 11.41 -5.79 2.09
C PHE A 226 12.80 -5.30 1.70
N ILE A 227 13.16 -4.08 2.11
CA ILE A 227 14.46 -3.47 1.82
C ILE A 227 15.60 -4.37 2.31
N LYS A 228 15.50 -4.86 3.55
CA LYS A 228 16.48 -5.78 4.14
C LYS A 228 16.57 -7.10 3.36
N SER A 229 15.42 -7.66 2.97
CA SER A 229 15.33 -8.89 2.17
C SER A 229 15.98 -8.73 0.80
N VAL A 230 15.79 -7.59 0.15
CA VAL A 230 16.41 -7.25 -1.13
C VAL A 230 17.92 -7.11 -0.99
N LEU A 231 18.39 -6.33 -0.01
CA LEU A 231 19.83 -6.15 0.26
C LEU A 231 20.55 -7.49 0.50
N LEU A 232 19.93 -8.39 1.27
CA LEU A 232 20.46 -9.73 1.52
C LEU A 232 20.51 -10.63 0.28
N LYS A 233 19.74 -10.32 -0.77
CA LYS A 233 19.72 -11.06 -2.05
C LYS A 233 20.68 -10.47 -3.07
N THR A 234 20.89 -9.16 -3.08
CA THR A 234 21.64 -8.48 -4.13
C THR A 234 23.09 -8.16 -3.78
N VAL A 235 23.46 -8.16 -2.49
CA VAL A 235 24.84 -7.89 -2.06
C VAL A 235 25.51 -9.20 -1.60
N PRO A 236 26.39 -9.81 -2.42
CA PRO A 236 27.18 -10.96 -2.00
C PRO A 236 27.98 -10.65 -0.73
N GLY A 237 27.92 -11.53 0.28
CA GLY A 237 28.66 -11.36 1.54
C GLY A 237 27.95 -10.57 2.64
N LEU A 238 26.87 -9.81 2.35
CA LEU A 238 26.15 -9.05 3.39
C LEU A 238 25.49 -9.96 4.44
N LYS A 239 25.10 -11.18 4.06
CA LYS A 239 24.62 -12.23 4.97
C LYS A 239 25.63 -12.55 6.08
N ALA A 240 26.94 -12.54 5.76
CA ALA A 240 27.99 -12.83 6.73
C ALA A 240 28.15 -11.69 7.74
N ILE A 241 28.00 -10.43 7.30
CA ILE A 241 28.14 -9.24 8.16
C ILE A 241 26.96 -9.12 9.15
N ILE A 242 25.72 -9.36 8.68
CA ILE A 242 24.51 -9.22 9.51
C ILE A 242 24.36 -10.37 10.51
N SER A 243 24.99 -11.53 10.26
CA SER A 243 24.91 -12.70 11.16
C SER A 243 25.88 -12.65 12.34
N ILE A 244 26.69 -11.60 12.47
CA ILE A 244 27.57 -11.41 13.63
C ILE A 244 26.69 -11.00 14.82
N PRO A 245 26.55 -11.83 15.88
CA PRO A 245 25.74 -11.48 17.04
C PRO A 245 26.33 -10.23 17.72
N LYS A 246 25.47 -9.26 18.06
CA LYS A 246 25.84 -7.99 18.71
C LYS A 246 26.46 -8.12 20.11
N ASN A 247 26.75 -9.33 20.58
CA ASN A 247 27.21 -9.60 21.96
C ASN A 247 28.74 -9.71 22.08
N ALA A 248 29.52 -9.29 21.08
CA ALA A 248 30.99 -9.40 21.12
C ALA A 248 31.72 -8.19 21.72
N GLU A 249 31.02 -7.16 22.21
CA GLU A 249 31.63 -6.02 22.92
C GLU A 249 31.26 -6.03 24.41
N SER A 250 31.82 -6.98 25.17
CA SER A 250 31.93 -6.85 26.63
C SER A 250 32.99 -7.78 27.23
N SER A 251 34.27 -7.55 26.91
CA SER A 251 35.38 -8.01 27.75
C SER A 251 36.68 -7.27 27.43
N SER A 252 36.74 -6.00 27.82
CA SER A 252 38.02 -5.30 28.02
C SER A 252 37.88 -4.34 29.20
N SER A 253 37.83 -4.91 30.39
CA SER A 253 38.14 -4.19 31.63
C SER A 253 39.58 -4.52 31.98
N ALA A 254 40.51 -3.72 31.46
CA ALA A 254 41.90 -3.72 31.90
C ALA A 254 41.95 -3.20 33.35
N GLN A 255 42.41 -4.04 34.27
CA GLN A 255 42.80 -3.62 35.61
C GLN A 255 44.08 -2.80 35.51
N ILE A 256 44.04 -1.56 35.99
CA ILE A 256 45.23 -0.75 36.23
C ILE A 256 45.65 -1.04 37.69
N GLU A 257 46.70 -1.85 37.86
CA GLU A 257 47.35 -2.06 39.16
C GLU A 257 48.16 -0.82 39.57
N GLY A 258 48.14 -0.55 40.87
CA GLY A 258 48.58 0.69 41.49
C GLY A 258 50.09 0.89 41.58
N VAL A 259 50.45 2.17 41.68
CA VAL A 259 51.79 2.66 42.00
C VAL A 259 51.86 2.88 43.52
N PRO A 260 52.84 2.33 44.25
CA PRO A 260 53.09 2.70 45.64
C PRO A 260 54.00 3.94 45.73
N ALA A 261 53.82 4.67 46.84
CA ALA A 261 54.42 5.95 47.19
C ALA A 261 55.94 5.93 47.43
#